data_AF-A0A925TEB6-F1
#
_entry.id   AF-A0A925TEB6-F1
#
_cell.length_a   1.000
_cell.length_b   1.000
_cell.length_c   1.000
_cell.angle_alpha   90.00
_cell.angle_beta   90.00
_cell.angle_gamma   90.00
#
_symmetry.space_group_name_H-M   'P 1'
#
loop_
_entity.id
_entity.type
_entity.pdbx_description
1 polymer ?
#
loop_
_entity_poly.entity_id
_entity_poly.type
_entity_poly.pdbx_seq_one_letter_code
_entity_poly.pdbx_strand_id
1 'polypeptide(L)'
;FNTLLLRFIHNFTVQTAHSALANGHHTIEERLARWLLMCHDRVGANEFEMTHQFLAIMLAVRRSGVTEALNILEGKSIIQSTRGRIEILSRSRLERAAGGSYGVPEEDYERLISPMRQPKQSKKKP
;
A
#
# COMPACT_ATOMS: atom_id res chain seq x y z
N PHE A 1 -9.44 33.62 12.83
CA PHE A 1 -10.48 32.61 12.51
C PHE A 1 -10.66 32.41 11.00
N ASN A 2 -10.87 33.47 10.20
CA ASN A 2 -11.13 33.37 8.76
C ASN A 2 -10.01 32.67 7.95
N THR A 3 -8.75 32.89 8.32
CA THR A 3 -7.58 32.30 7.63
C THR A 3 -7.43 30.80 7.85
N LEU A 4 -7.88 30.29 9.01
CA LEU A 4 -7.84 28.85 9.34
C LEU A 4 -8.91 28.08 8.54
N LEU A 5 -10.11 28.66 8.43
CA LEU A 5 -11.18 28.10 7.61
C LEU A 5 -10.80 28.06 6.12
N LEU A 6 -10.22 29.14 5.59
CA LEU A 6 -9.78 29.19 4.19
C LEU A 6 -8.63 28.21 3.92
N ARG A 7 -7.67 28.06 4.83
CA ARG A 7 -6.60 27.04 4.73
C ARG A 7 -7.14 25.62 4.81
N PHE A 8 -8.14 25.38 5.65
CA PHE A 8 -8.82 24.10 5.77
C PHE A 8 -9.57 23.74 4.48
N ILE A 9 -10.37 24.66 3.94
CA ILE A 9 -11.08 24.47 2.67
C ILE A 9 -10.09 24.24 1.53
N HIS A 10 -8.99 25.01 1.47
CA HIS A 10 -7.95 24.82 0.47
C HIS A 10 -7.30 23.43 0.57
N ASN A 11 -6.92 22.98 1.77
CA ASN A 11 -6.31 21.67 1.99
C ASN A 11 -7.30 20.54 1.65
N PHE A 12 -8.57 20.70 2.02
CA PHE A 12 -9.64 19.74 1.73
C PHE A 12 -9.92 19.62 0.23
N THR A 13 -9.92 20.73 -0.51
CA THR A 13 -10.06 20.72 -1.98
C THR A 13 -8.88 20.03 -2.65
N VAL A 14 -7.65 20.30 -2.19
CA VAL A 14 -6.43 19.64 -2.71
C VAL A 14 -6.47 18.13 -2.41
N GLN A 15 -6.86 17.72 -1.20
CA GLN A 15 -7.00 16.31 -0.86
C GLN A 15 -8.10 15.61 -1.67
N THR A 16 -9.23 16.28 -1.91
CA THR A 16 -10.33 15.73 -2.70
C THR A 16 -9.94 15.59 -4.18
N ALA A 17 -9.24 16.58 -4.74
CA ALA A 17 -8.69 16.51 -6.10
C ALA A 17 -7.63 15.40 -6.23
N HIS A 18 -6.77 15.23 -5.23
CA HIS A 18 -5.82 14.11 -5.17
C HIS A 18 -6.53 12.75 -5.04
N SER A 19 -7.62 12.65 -4.28
CA SER A 19 -8.44 11.43 -4.21
C SER A 19 -9.11 11.11 -5.56
N ALA A 20 -9.58 12.12 -6.30
CA ALA A 20 -10.17 11.95 -7.62
C ALA A 20 -9.12 11.58 -8.70
N LEU A 21 -7.91 12.14 -8.63
CA LEU A 21 -6.78 11.80 -9.49
C LEU A 21 -6.16 10.44 -9.16
N ALA A 22 -6.12 10.07 -7.87
CA ALA A 22 -5.68 8.75 -7.41
C ALA A 22 -6.65 7.65 -7.83
N ASN A 23 -7.96 7.93 -7.86
CA ASN A 23 -8.96 7.05 -8.48
C ASN A 23 -8.79 6.90 -10.00
N GLY A 24 -7.96 7.73 -10.65
CA GLY A 24 -7.76 7.73 -12.11
C GLY A 24 -6.50 7.01 -12.61
N HIS A 25 -5.50 6.74 -11.76
CA HIS A 25 -4.20 6.22 -12.22
C HIS A 25 -3.76 4.89 -11.61
N HIS A 26 -4.24 4.52 -10.42
CA HIS A 26 -3.89 3.25 -9.81
C HIS A 26 -5.08 2.59 -9.13
N THR A 27 -5.24 1.29 -9.33
CA THR A 27 -6.38 0.56 -8.77
C THR A 27 -6.20 0.36 -7.26
N ILE A 28 -7.29 0.03 -6.58
CA ILE A 28 -7.22 -0.30 -5.14
C ILE A 28 -6.34 -1.55 -4.95
N GLU A 29 -6.32 -2.47 -5.91
CA GLU A 29 -5.44 -3.64 -5.89
C GLU A 29 -3.96 -3.26 -5.91
N GLU A 30 -3.55 -2.33 -6.77
CA GLU A 30 -2.16 -1.89 -6.88
C GLU A 30 -1.70 -1.24 -5.57
N ARG A 31 -2.53 -0.37 -5.00
CA ARG A 31 -2.25 0.32 -3.73
C ARG A 31 -2.19 -0.65 -2.55
N LEU A 32 -3.10 -1.63 -2.51
CA LEU A 32 -3.10 -2.69 -1.50
C LEU A 32 -1.85 -3.57 -1.63
N ALA A 33 -1.49 -3.96 -2.84
CA ALA A 33 -0.29 -4.76 -3.10
C ALA A 33 0.98 -4.04 -2.64
N ARG A 34 1.11 -2.75 -2.98
CA ARG A 34 2.19 -1.89 -2.49
C ARG A 34 2.24 -1.83 -0.97
N TRP A 35 1.09 -1.64 -0.33
CA TRP A 35 1.03 -1.52 1.13
C TRP A 35 1.45 -2.82 1.84
N LEU A 36 1.02 -3.96 1.32
CA LEU A 36 1.44 -5.27 1.82
C LEU A 36 2.95 -5.51 1.63
N LEU A 37 3.54 -5.07 0.52
CA LEU A 37 5.00 -5.12 0.30
C LEU A 37 5.76 -4.26 1.32
N MET A 38 5.29 -3.03 1.58
CA MET A 38 5.90 -2.18 2.60
C MET A 38 5.85 -2.82 3.99
N CYS A 39 4.72 -3.44 4.35
CA CYS A 39 4.59 -4.18 5.61
C CYS A 39 5.55 -5.36 5.68
N HIS A 40 5.64 -6.15 4.59
CA HIS A 40 6.59 -7.25 4.46
C HIS A 40 8.04 -6.78 4.62
N ASP A 41 8.43 -5.70 3.96
CA ASP A 41 9.81 -5.19 4.01
C ASP A 41 10.17 -4.61 5.39
N ARG A 42 9.19 -4.07 6.12
CA ARG A 42 9.37 -3.51 7.47
C ARG A 42 9.43 -4.59 8.56
N VAL A 43 8.54 -5.57 8.49
CA VAL A 43 8.37 -6.60 9.54
C VAL A 43 9.23 -7.84 9.25
N GLY A 44 9.49 -8.14 7.98
CA GLY A 44 10.20 -9.36 7.56
C GLY A 44 9.35 -10.63 7.69
N ALA A 45 8.02 -10.50 7.79
CA ALA A 45 7.08 -11.60 7.88
C ALA A 45 6.16 -11.62 6.66
N ASN A 46 5.68 -12.83 6.30
CA ASN A 46 4.72 -13.03 5.20
C ASN A 46 3.27 -12.97 5.67
N GLU A 47 3.04 -12.98 6.98
CA GLU A 47 1.71 -13.06 7.57
C GLU A 47 1.45 -11.86 8.46
N PHE A 48 0.24 -11.32 8.37
CA PHE A 48 -0.16 -10.14 9.13
C PHE A 48 -1.56 -10.31 9.71
N GLU A 49 -1.71 -9.96 10.98
CA GLU A 49 -3.01 -9.88 11.64
C GLU A 49 -3.59 -8.48 11.47
N MET A 50 -4.54 -8.34 10.53
CA MET A 50 -5.23 -7.08 10.29
C MET A 50 -6.61 -7.26 9.70
N THR A 51 -7.47 -6.28 9.95
CA THR A 51 -8.85 -6.28 9.47
C THR A 51 -9.00 -5.50 8.17
N HIS A 52 -10.04 -5.81 7.39
CA HIS A 52 -10.37 -5.03 6.18
C HIS A 52 -10.67 -3.57 6.53
N GLN A 53 -11.22 -3.32 7.73
CA GLN A 53 -11.50 -1.94 8.18
C GLN A 53 -10.20 -1.17 8.45
N PHE A 54 -9.21 -1.84 9.04
CA PHE A 54 -7.89 -1.25 9.22
C PHE A 54 -7.25 -0.90 7.87
N LEU A 55 -7.25 -1.84 6.93
CA LEU A 55 -6.79 -1.59 5.56
C LEU A 55 -7.55 -0.47 4.86
N ALA A 56 -8.87 -0.36 5.08
CA ALA A 56 -9.68 0.70 4.48
C ALA A 56 -9.25 2.09 4.97
N ILE A 57 -8.94 2.21 6.26
CA ILE A 57 -8.37 3.44 6.84
C ILE A 57 -6.99 3.71 6.24
N MET A 58 -6.11 2.70 6.21
CA MET A 58 -4.74 2.85 5.71
C MET A 58 -4.68 3.21 4.22
N LEU A 59 -5.61 2.71 3.43
CA LEU A 59 -5.72 2.96 2.00
C LEU A 59 -6.69 4.11 1.67
N ALA A 60 -7.27 4.79 2.67
CA ALA A 60 -8.24 5.88 2.49
C ALA A 60 -9.38 5.53 1.50
N VAL A 61 -9.87 4.29 1.55
CA VAL A 61 -10.97 3.79 0.70
C VAL A 61 -12.09 3.22 1.56
N ARG A 62 -13.22 2.90 0.93
CA ARG A 62 -14.30 2.17 1.61
C ARG A 62 -13.90 0.72 1.87
N ARG A 63 -14.40 0.15 2.98
CA ARG A 63 -14.20 -1.27 3.33
C ARG A 63 -14.59 -2.22 2.19
N SER A 64 -15.64 -1.90 1.43
CA SER A 64 -16.06 -2.70 0.26
C SER A 64 -14.97 -2.77 -0.81
N GLY A 65 -14.29 -1.66 -1.10
CA GLY A 65 -13.20 -1.63 -2.07
C GLY A 65 -11.98 -2.43 -1.61
N VAL A 66 -11.70 -2.46 -0.30
CA VAL A 66 -10.66 -3.35 0.26
C VAL A 66 -11.04 -4.81 0.09
N THR A 67 -12.28 -5.18 0.41
CA THR A 67 -12.75 -6.55 0.24
C THR A 67 -12.64 -7.00 -1.22
N GLU A 68 -13.05 -6.15 -2.16
CA GLU A 68 -12.92 -6.42 -3.59
C GLU A 68 -11.46 -6.60 -4.00
N ALA A 69 -10.57 -5.70 -3.59
CA ALA A 69 -9.15 -5.81 -3.90
C ALA A 69 -8.49 -7.05 -3.30
N LEU A 70 -8.84 -7.41 -2.06
CA LEU A 70 -8.37 -8.65 -1.43
C LEU A 70 -8.84 -9.88 -2.22
N ASN A 71 -10.11 -9.92 -2.61
CA ASN A 71 -10.67 -11.02 -3.41
C ASN A 71 -9.97 -11.14 -4.77
N ILE A 72 -9.63 -10.02 -5.42
CA ILE A 72 -8.91 -10.03 -6.70
C ILE A 72 -7.50 -10.58 -6.54
N LEU A 73 -6.76 -10.15 -5.50
CA LEU A 73 -5.40 -10.64 -5.24
C LEU A 73 -5.40 -12.12 -4.81
N GLU A 74 -6.40 -12.54 -4.04
CA GLU A 74 -6.58 -13.94 -3.62
C GLU A 74 -6.98 -14.84 -4.80
N GLY A 75 -7.89 -14.39 -5.68
CA GLY A 75 -8.25 -15.10 -6.91
C GLY A 75 -7.08 -15.28 -7.89
N LYS A 76 -6.04 -14.43 -7.78
CA LYS A 76 -4.77 -14.56 -8.53
C LYS A 76 -3.70 -15.39 -7.79
N SER A 77 -4.04 -15.95 -6.63
CA SER A 77 -3.13 -16.70 -5.74
C SER A 77 -1.85 -15.90 -5.40
N ILE A 78 -2.01 -14.61 -5.15
CA ILE A 78 -0.92 -13.71 -4.74
C ILE A 78 -0.84 -13.65 -3.21
N ILE A 79 -2.02 -13.61 -2.60
CA ILE A 79 -2.23 -13.61 -1.15
C ILE A 79 -3.30 -14.65 -0.80
N GLN A 80 -3.40 -14.95 0.49
CA GLN A 80 -4.56 -15.61 1.08
C GLN A 80 -5.13 -14.68 2.16
N SER A 81 -6.44 -14.46 2.13
CA SER A 81 -7.11 -13.54 3.05
C SER A 81 -8.17 -14.26 3.84
N THR A 82 -7.97 -14.36 5.15
CA THR A 82 -8.97 -14.88 6.08
C THR A 82 -9.41 -13.78 7.04
N ARG A 83 -10.43 -14.04 7.86
CA ARG A 83 -10.96 -13.03 8.78
C ARG A 83 -9.87 -12.57 9.74
N GLY A 84 -9.42 -11.32 9.56
CA GLY A 84 -8.42 -10.69 10.43
C GLY A 84 -6.97 -11.10 10.14
N ARG A 85 -6.70 -11.80 9.04
CA ARG A 85 -5.38 -12.35 8.73
C ARG A 85 -5.13 -12.36 7.23
N ILE A 86 -3.96 -11.90 6.82
CA ILE A 86 -3.51 -11.88 5.42
C ILE A 86 -2.14 -12.53 5.34
N GLU A 87 -1.99 -13.48 4.43
CA GLU A 87 -0.74 -14.16 4.14
C GLU A 87 -0.30 -13.86 2.70
N ILE A 88 0.97 -13.51 2.51
CA ILE A 88 1.59 -13.33 1.21
C ILE A 88 2.09 -14.69 0.71
N LEU A 89 1.46 -15.20 -0.34
CA LEU A 89 1.84 -16.48 -0.96
C LEU A 89 3.03 -16.30 -1.93
N SER A 90 3.10 -15.16 -2.59
CA SER A 90 4.17 -14.89 -3.56
C SER A 90 4.51 -13.40 -3.63
N ARG A 91 5.64 -13.04 -3.00
CA ARG A 91 6.18 -11.67 -3.03
C ARG A 91 6.40 -11.17 -4.45
N SER A 92 6.97 -11.97 -5.34
CA SER A 92 7.25 -11.55 -6.73
C SER A 92 5.98 -11.30 -7.55
N ARG A 93 4.88 -12.02 -7.28
CA ARG A 93 3.57 -11.73 -7.87
C ARG A 93 2.96 -10.47 -7.28
N LEU A 94 3.15 -10.24 -5.99
CA LEU A 94 2.67 -9.05 -5.30
C LEU A 94 3.38 -7.79 -5.81
N GLU A 95 4.70 -7.85 -6.06
CA GLU A 95 5.49 -6.79 -6.72
C GLU A 95 4.91 -6.46 -8.10
N ARG A 96 4.63 -7.48 -8.92
CA ARG A 96 3.99 -7.27 -10.23
C ARG A 96 2.57 -6.68 -10.12
N ALA A 97 1.82 -7.09 -9.10
CA ALA A 97 0.47 -6.57 -8.85
C ALA A 97 0.49 -5.13 -8.35
N ALA A 98 1.54 -4.70 -7.66
CA ALA A 98 1.75 -3.30 -7.34
C ALA A 98 2.17 -2.48 -8.57
N GLY A 99 2.76 -3.13 -9.59
CA GLY A 99 3.10 -2.50 -10.87
C GLY A 99 4.02 -1.30 -10.69
N GLY A 100 3.79 -0.23 -11.45
CA GLY A 100 4.56 1.02 -11.33
C GLY A 100 4.35 1.78 -10.02
N SER A 101 3.38 1.36 -9.18
CA SER A 101 3.15 1.98 -7.88
C SER A 101 4.16 1.55 -6.82
N TYR A 102 4.97 0.52 -7.07
CA TYR A 102 6.04 0.03 -6.19
C TYR A 102 7.37 0.04 -6.96
N GLY A 103 8.43 0.60 -6.35
CA GLY A 103 9.74 0.75 -6.99
C GLY A 103 10.23 2.19 -7.00
N VAL A 104 9.71 3.05 -7.89
CA VAL A 104 10.17 4.45 -8.01
C VAL A 104 9.89 5.28 -6.74
N PRO A 105 8.71 5.21 -6.12
CA PRO A 105 8.46 5.96 -4.88
C PRO A 105 9.14 5.33 -3.64
N GLU A 106 9.48 4.04 -3.69
CA GLU A 106 10.27 3.36 -2.67
C GLU A 106 11.77 3.68 -2.81
N GLU A 107 12.27 3.87 -4.03
CA GLU A 107 13.61 4.45 -4.28
C GLU A 107 13.69 5.87 -3.73
N ASP A 108 12.64 6.70 -3.90
CA ASP A 108 12.57 8.02 -3.29
C ASP A 108 12.41 7.94 -1.75
N TYR A 109 11.65 6.98 -1.21
CA TYR A 109 11.56 6.75 0.24
C TYR A 109 12.90 6.29 0.83
N GLU A 110 13.58 5.33 0.19
CA GLU A 110 14.94 4.91 0.55
C GLU A 110 15.91 6.09 0.43
N ARG A 111 15.84 6.88 -0.63
CA ARG A 111 16.72 8.06 -0.80
C ARG A 111 16.48 9.14 0.25
N LEU A 112 15.24 9.36 0.69
CA LEU A 112 14.86 10.45 1.61
C LEU A 112 14.85 10.04 3.09
N ILE A 113 14.69 8.75 3.41
CA ILE A 113 14.53 8.24 4.79
C ILE A 113 15.63 7.26 5.21
N SER A 114 16.38 6.64 4.28
CA SER A 114 17.35 5.57 4.57
C SER A 114 18.72 5.96 5.16
N PRO A 115 19.15 7.23 5.37
CA PRO A 115 20.41 7.47 6.10
C PRO A 115 20.42 6.95 7.55
N MET A 116 19.30 6.42 8.07
CA MET A 116 19.19 5.80 9.40
C MET A 116 19.17 4.26 9.40
N ARG A 117 19.39 3.56 8.28
CA ARG A 117 19.36 2.09 8.23
C ARG A 117 20.64 1.48 7.65
N GLN A 118 21.22 0.53 8.39
CA GLN A 118 22.38 -0.25 7.95
C GLN A 118 22.03 -1.12 6.72
N PRO A 119 22.95 -1.26 5.75
CA PRO A 119 22.68 -1.94 4.49
C PRO A 119 22.50 -3.46 4.68
N LYS A 120 21.39 -4.02 4.18
CA LYS A 120 21.17 -5.47 4.14
C LYS A 120 21.91 -6.09 2.93
N GLN A 121 22.83 -7.01 3.23
CA GLN A 121 23.58 -7.80 2.27
C GLN A 121 22.64 -8.53 1.28
N SER A 122 22.79 -8.21 -0.01
CA SER A 122 22.23 -8.99 -1.11
C SER A 122 22.91 -10.36 -1.13
N LYS A 123 22.18 -11.41 -0.70
CA LYS A 123 22.59 -12.79 -0.96
C LYS A 123 22.39 -13.07 -2.45
N LYS A 124 23.43 -12.77 -3.24
CA LYS A 124 23.67 -13.39 -4.55
C LYS A 124 23.64 -14.90 -4.39
N LYS A 125 22.90 -15.59 -5.25
CA LYS A 125 23.11 -17.01 -5.53
C LYS A 125 22.36 -17.42 -6.79
N PRO A 126 22.84 -18.47 -7.46
CA PRO A 126 24.15 -18.64 -8.08
C PRO A 126 24.05 -18.63 -9.62
#